data_AF-A0A3R6PNE6-F1
#
_entry.id   AF-A0A3R6PNE6-F1
#
_cell.length_a   1.000
_cell.length_b   1.000
_cell.length_c   1.000
_cell.angle_alpha   90.00
_cell.angle_beta   90.00
_cell.angle_gamma   90.00
#
_symmetry.space_group_name_H-M   'P 1'
#
loop_
_entity.id
_entity.type
_entity.pdbx_description
1 polymer ?
#
loop_
_entity_poly.entity_id
_entity_poly.type
_entity_poly.pdbx_seq_one_letter_code
_entity_poly.pdbx_strand_id
1 'polypeptide(L)'
;MGLGEGSEVYADPSLDFLLQVLFTSVSTRSAHLSLWGSKAYEYMLEDIRIGRYQNLSIGEFEEKRQAWITDVKKTENPMLRIAKALRYGREVDDWETKKHFLDLVAEQKGLLMSMEVCGNMVGKGYSLSQIAEIVPWVTKADIYGLSHMLKKPLELTEEELREVETEYKKTGEPVILKEVFDEADKKKD
;
A
#
# COMPACT_ATOMS: atom_id res chain seq x y z
N MET A 1 11.07 -11.51 30.09
CA MET A 1 9.69 -10.99 29.95
C MET A 1 9.79 -9.67 29.23
N GLY A 2 9.54 -9.67 27.92
CA GLY A 2 9.60 -8.48 27.07
C GLY A 2 8.31 -7.68 27.20
N LEU A 3 8.46 -6.36 27.31
CA LEU A 3 7.37 -5.39 27.23
C LEU A 3 7.52 -4.66 25.89
N GLY A 4 6.43 -4.66 25.12
CA GLY A 4 6.39 -4.26 23.72
C GLY A 4 6.73 -2.78 23.49
N GLU A 5 7.66 -2.57 22.58
CA GLU A 5 7.73 -1.37 21.76
C GLU A 5 6.75 -1.57 20.59
N GLY A 6 5.55 -1.02 20.72
CA GLY A 6 4.51 -1.19 19.72
C GLY A 6 3.28 -0.40 20.09
N SER A 7 3.41 0.93 20.17
CA SER A 7 2.27 1.85 20.18
C SER A 7 2.74 3.30 20.14
N GLU A 8 3.18 3.80 18.98
CA GLU A 8 2.88 5.21 18.68
C GLU A 8 1.44 5.25 18.21
N VAL A 9 0.56 5.52 19.18
CA VAL A 9 -0.86 5.83 18.95
C VAL A 9 -0.93 6.93 17.90
N TYR A 10 -1.77 6.75 16.87
CA TYR A 10 -2.14 7.80 15.92
C TYR A 10 -2.54 9.04 16.71
N ALA A 11 -1.62 10.00 16.81
CA ALA A 11 -1.85 11.23 17.55
C ALA A 11 -2.92 12.01 16.78
N ASP A 12 -3.97 12.41 17.49
CA ASP A 12 -5.04 13.24 16.94
C ASP A 12 -4.41 14.42 16.17
N PRO A 13 -4.74 14.62 14.87
CA PRO A 13 -4.07 15.64 14.07
C PRO A 13 -4.23 17.03 14.70
N SER A 14 -3.19 17.86 14.59
CA SER A 14 -3.21 19.20 15.19
C SER A 14 -4.34 20.06 14.61
N LEU A 15 -4.84 21.02 15.40
CA LEU A 15 -5.88 21.95 14.97
C LEU A 15 -5.48 22.69 13.67
N ASP A 16 -4.25 23.18 13.60
CA ASP A 16 -3.74 23.90 12.44
C ASP A 16 -3.70 23.01 11.20
N PHE A 17 -3.34 21.73 11.37
CA PHE A 17 -3.39 20.74 10.30
C PHE A 17 -4.82 20.51 9.83
N LEU A 18 -5.78 20.27 10.74
CA LEU A 18 -7.19 20.06 10.37
C LEU A 18 -7.80 21.27 9.66
N LEU A 19 -7.41 22.49 10.03
CA LEU A 19 -7.82 23.70 9.32
C LEU A 19 -7.18 23.77 7.93
N GLN A 20 -5.89 23.48 7.82
CA GLN A 20 -5.20 23.42 6.53
C GLN A 20 -5.82 22.38 5.60
N VAL A 21 -6.16 21.19 6.14
CA VAL A 21 -6.89 20.13 5.44
C VAL A 21 -8.19 20.67 4.86
N LEU A 22 -9.03 21.27 5.73
CA LEU A 22 -10.34 21.76 5.33
C LEU A 22 -10.27 22.82 4.23
N PHE A 23 -9.28 23.70 4.27
CA PHE A 23 -9.17 24.85 3.35
C PHE A 23 -8.38 24.60 2.07
N THR A 24 -7.72 23.45 1.93
CA THR A 24 -7.03 23.06 0.69
C THR A 24 -7.99 22.23 -0.20
N SER A 25 -7.86 22.30 -1.53
CA SER A 25 -8.69 21.48 -2.42
C SER A 25 -8.33 19.99 -2.32
N VAL A 26 -9.33 19.14 -2.49
CA VAL A 26 -9.17 17.68 -2.44
C VAL A 26 -8.18 17.19 -3.50
N SER A 27 -8.19 17.79 -4.69
CA SER A 27 -7.27 17.44 -5.78
C SER A 27 -5.80 17.72 -5.43
N THR A 28 -5.51 18.89 -4.84
CA THR A 28 -4.15 19.27 -4.44
C THR A 28 -3.64 18.39 -3.32
N ARG A 29 -4.50 18.04 -2.35
CA ARG A 29 -4.13 17.14 -1.25
C ARG A 29 -3.94 15.71 -1.70
N SER A 30 -4.80 15.21 -2.60
CA SER A 30 -4.62 13.89 -3.22
C SER A 30 -3.28 13.80 -3.94
N ALA A 31 -2.90 14.85 -4.69
CA ALA A 31 -1.59 14.92 -5.35
C ALA A 31 -0.42 14.91 -4.34
N HIS A 32 -0.55 15.62 -3.22
CA HIS A 32 0.48 15.59 -2.17
C HIS A 32 0.61 14.21 -1.52
N LEU A 33 -0.50 13.54 -1.21
CA LEU A 33 -0.49 12.19 -0.65
C LEU A 33 0.15 11.19 -1.62
N SER A 34 -0.16 11.28 -2.93
CA SER A 34 0.49 10.48 -3.98
C SER A 34 2.00 10.74 -4.06
N LEU A 35 2.47 11.96 -3.79
CA LEU A 35 3.90 12.31 -3.76
C LEU A 35 4.62 11.87 -2.47
N TRP A 36 3.89 11.74 -1.36
CA TRP A 36 4.44 11.36 -0.05
C TRP A 36 4.47 9.85 0.21
N GLY A 37 4.36 9.04 -0.86
CA GLY A 37 4.27 7.58 -0.78
C GLY A 37 5.17 6.95 0.28
N SER A 38 4.55 6.08 1.09
CA SER A 38 5.14 5.12 2.06
C SER A 38 5.51 5.57 3.49
N LYS A 39 4.83 6.56 4.09
CA LYS A 39 4.86 6.72 5.56
C LYS A 39 3.48 6.61 6.19
N ALA A 40 3.38 5.65 7.12
CA ALA A 40 2.28 5.40 8.06
C ALA A 40 1.07 4.66 7.49
N TYR A 41 1.16 3.33 7.52
CA TYR A 41 0.08 2.42 7.15
C TYR A 41 0.16 1.10 7.94
N GLU A 42 0.38 1.22 9.25
CA GLU A 42 0.29 0.08 10.17
C GLU A 42 -1.19 -0.20 10.47
N TYR A 43 -1.63 -1.47 10.29
CA TYR A 43 -2.95 -2.05 10.59
C TYR A 43 -4.08 -2.01 9.53
N MET A 44 -3.77 -1.91 8.22
CA MET A 44 -4.81 -1.73 7.17
C MET A 44 -5.40 -2.99 6.53
N LEU A 45 -4.87 -4.19 6.77
CA LEU A 45 -5.41 -5.43 6.18
C LEU A 45 -6.84 -5.75 6.68
N GLU A 46 -7.19 -5.34 7.90
CA GLU A 46 -8.55 -5.54 8.46
C GLU A 46 -9.58 -4.60 7.81
N ASP A 47 -9.18 -3.39 7.41
CA ASP A 47 -10.04 -2.40 6.74
C ASP A 47 -10.30 -2.74 5.27
N ILE A 48 -9.32 -3.35 4.59
CA ILE A 48 -9.50 -3.94 3.25
C ILE A 48 -10.53 -5.06 3.30
N ARG A 49 -10.52 -5.87 4.36
CA ARG A 49 -11.42 -7.02 4.54
C ARG A 49 -12.90 -6.60 4.60
N ILE A 50 -13.21 -5.40 5.09
CA ILE A 50 -14.58 -4.89 5.23
C ILE A 50 -15.07 -4.07 4.02
N GLY A 51 -14.18 -3.73 3.09
CA GLY A 51 -14.51 -3.53 1.67
C GLY A 51 -15.54 -2.45 1.32
N ARG A 52 -15.66 -1.34 2.07
CA ARG A 52 -16.52 -0.20 1.68
C ARG A 52 -16.04 1.14 2.25
N TYR A 53 -16.01 2.21 1.44
CA TYR A 53 -16.34 3.55 1.96
C TYR A 53 -16.87 4.57 0.93
N GLN A 54 -18.06 5.10 1.25
CA GLN A 54 -18.76 6.31 0.80
C GLN A 54 -19.16 6.59 -0.66
N ASN A 55 -18.82 5.80 -1.69
CA ASN A 55 -19.42 5.94 -3.05
C ASN A 55 -19.36 7.35 -3.69
N LEU A 56 -18.44 8.24 -3.29
CA LEU A 56 -18.31 9.60 -3.86
C LEU A 56 -17.05 9.70 -4.71
N SER A 57 -17.18 10.33 -5.88
CA SER A 57 -16.05 10.80 -6.69
C SER A 57 -15.37 12.01 -6.05
N ILE A 58 -14.15 12.35 -6.52
CA ILE A 58 -13.42 13.56 -6.07
C ILE A 58 -14.27 14.82 -6.28
N GLY A 59 -14.98 14.91 -7.40
CA GLY A 59 -15.85 16.07 -7.69
C GLY A 59 -16.99 16.20 -6.69
N GLU A 60 -17.73 15.12 -6.44
CA GLU A 60 -18.84 15.12 -5.48
C GLU A 60 -18.37 15.40 -4.04
N PHE A 61 -17.18 14.92 -3.68
CA PHE A 61 -16.59 15.21 -2.37
C PHE A 61 -16.12 16.67 -2.26
N GLU A 62 -15.56 17.26 -3.32
CA GLU A 62 -15.19 18.67 -3.35
C GLU A 62 -16.43 19.57 -3.22
N GLU A 63 -17.55 19.24 -3.86
CA GLU A 63 -18.82 19.95 -3.67
C GLU A 63 -19.27 19.92 -2.20
N LYS A 64 -19.18 18.76 -1.56
CA LYS A 64 -19.48 18.58 -0.14
C LYS A 64 -18.55 19.40 0.76
N ARG A 65 -17.25 19.45 0.45
CA ARG A 65 -16.25 20.29 1.16
C ARG A 65 -16.60 21.78 1.04
N GLN A 66 -16.98 22.26 -0.14
CA GLN A 66 -17.38 23.66 -0.35
C GLN A 66 -18.65 24.02 0.42
N ALA A 67 -19.61 23.10 0.50
CA ALA A 67 -20.80 23.27 1.33
C ALA A 67 -20.43 23.41 2.82
N TRP A 68 -19.49 22.61 3.32
CA TRP A 68 -18.99 22.70 4.69
C TRP A 68 -18.26 24.02 4.98
N ILE A 69 -17.42 24.50 4.06
CA ILE A 69 -16.79 25.83 4.20
C ILE A 69 -17.85 26.92 4.30
N THR A 70 -18.90 26.83 3.48
CA THR A 70 -20.00 27.79 3.49
C THR A 70 -20.77 27.75 4.81
N ASP A 71 -21.07 26.55 5.34
CA ASP A 71 -21.73 26.39 6.64
C ASP A 71 -20.89 26.94 7.81
N VAL A 72 -19.57 26.71 7.80
CA VAL A 72 -18.64 27.31 8.78
C VAL A 72 -18.68 28.83 8.71
N LYS A 73 -18.59 29.41 7.49
CA LYS A 73 -18.64 30.88 7.30
C LYS A 73 -19.95 31.50 7.77
N LYS A 74 -21.08 30.79 7.59
CA LYS A 74 -22.42 31.25 8.02
C LYS A 74 -22.68 31.04 9.52
N THR A 75 -21.88 30.25 10.21
CA THR A 75 -22.08 29.97 11.63
C THR A 75 -21.62 31.18 12.46
N GLU A 76 -22.54 31.88 13.11
CA GLU A 76 -22.25 33.10 13.89
C GLU A 76 -21.49 32.81 15.20
N ASN A 77 -21.90 31.78 15.93
CA ASN A 77 -21.29 31.42 17.21
C ASN A 77 -19.82 30.98 17.01
N PRO A 78 -18.83 31.68 17.60
CA PRO A 78 -17.41 31.37 17.36
C PRO A 78 -16.98 29.96 17.79
N MET A 79 -17.50 29.47 18.93
CA MET A 79 -17.17 28.13 19.44
C MET A 79 -17.77 27.06 18.54
N LEU A 80 -19.01 27.24 18.09
CA LEU A 80 -19.66 26.33 17.17
C LEU A 80 -18.99 26.34 15.80
N ARG A 81 -18.54 27.50 15.33
CA ARG A 81 -17.78 27.65 14.08
C ARG A 81 -16.48 26.84 14.13
N ILE A 82 -15.72 26.94 15.23
CA ILE A 82 -14.49 26.16 15.44
C ILE A 82 -14.80 24.67 15.51
N ALA A 83 -15.81 24.27 16.28
CA ALA A 83 -16.20 22.86 16.41
C ALA A 83 -16.62 22.24 15.06
N LYS A 84 -17.37 22.98 14.24
CA LYS A 84 -17.74 22.56 12.88
C LYS A 84 -16.53 22.44 11.96
N ALA A 85 -15.63 23.43 11.97
CA ALA A 85 -14.42 23.40 11.16
C ALA A 85 -13.54 22.19 11.51
N LEU A 86 -13.38 21.91 12.81
CA LEU A 86 -12.67 20.73 13.30
C LEU A 86 -13.30 19.42 12.82
N ARG A 87 -14.63 19.30 12.98
CA ARG A 87 -15.36 18.11 12.54
C ARG A 87 -15.22 17.89 11.03
N TYR A 88 -15.44 18.92 10.23
CA TYR A 88 -15.36 18.81 8.78
C TYR A 88 -13.92 18.58 8.29
N GLY A 89 -12.92 19.18 8.95
CA GLY A 89 -11.52 18.90 8.66
C GLY A 89 -11.17 17.43 8.85
N ARG A 90 -11.63 16.79 9.94
CA ARG A 90 -11.44 15.35 10.16
C ARG A 90 -12.09 14.49 9.09
N GLU A 91 -13.33 14.80 8.71
CA GLU A 91 -14.06 14.07 7.66
C GLU A 91 -13.37 14.17 6.29
N VAL A 92 -12.74 15.32 5.98
CA VAL A 92 -11.92 15.48 4.78
C VAL A 92 -10.65 14.64 4.87
N ASP A 93 -9.92 14.70 5.98
CA ASP A 93 -8.68 13.95 6.19
C ASP A 93 -8.89 12.43 6.09
N ASP A 94 -9.96 11.93 6.73
CA ASP A 94 -10.35 10.52 6.71
C ASP A 94 -10.67 10.04 5.29
N TRP A 95 -11.42 10.85 4.52
CA TRP A 95 -11.80 10.49 3.15
C TRP A 95 -10.59 10.47 2.22
N GLU A 96 -9.72 11.48 2.31
CA GLU A 96 -8.53 11.59 1.46
C GLU A 96 -7.52 10.48 1.75
N THR A 97 -7.27 10.17 3.02
CA THR A 97 -6.40 9.05 3.42
C THR A 97 -6.89 7.74 2.82
N LYS A 98 -8.19 7.48 2.93
CA LYS A 98 -8.82 6.27 2.38
C LYS A 98 -8.82 6.26 0.85
N LYS A 99 -9.06 7.39 0.19
CA LYS A 99 -9.01 7.50 -1.28
C LYS A 99 -7.62 7.22 -1.81
N HIS A 100 -6.60 7.83 -1.20
CA HIS A 100 -5.22 7.60 -1.57
C HIS A 100 -4.81 6.14 -1.35
N PHE A 101 -5.26 5.52 -0.25
CA PHE A 101 -5.09 4.08 -0.06
C PHE A 101 -5.71 3.24 -1.19
N LEU A 102 -6.94 3.54 -1.60
CA LEU A 102 -7.59 2.85 -2.72
C LEU A 102 -6.84 3.05 -4.04
N ASP A 103 -6.22 4.22 -4.23
CA ASP A 103 -5.37 4.48 -5.40
C ASP A 103 -4.10 3.62 -5.35
N LEU A 104 -3.44 3.52 -4.19
CA LEU A 104 -2.31 2.61 -3.99
C LEU A 104 -2.70 1.15 -4.28
N VAL A 105 -3.86 0.70 -3.80
CA VAL A 105 -4.37 -0.65 -4.11
C VAL A 105 -4.66 -0.78 -5.60
N ALA A 106 -5.26 0.23 -6.24
CA ALA A 106 -5.56 0.18 -7.67
C ALA A 106 -4.29 0.16 -8.54
N GLU A 107 -3.22 0.83 -8.11
CA GLU A 107 -1.89 0.79 -8.72
C GLU A 107 -1.23 -0.57 -8.51
N GLN A 108 -1.30 -1.11 -7.29
CA GLN A 108 -0.65 -2.39 -6.94
C GLN A 108 -1.50 -3.63 -7.24
N LYS A 109 -2.76 -3.48 -7.69
CA LYS A 109 -3.68 -4.60 -7.92
C LYS A 109 -3.09 -5.66 -8.85
N GLY A 110 -2.33 -5.25 -9.86
CA GLY A 110 -1.68 -6.16 -10.81
C GLY A 110 -0.66 -7.05 -10.10
N LEU A 111 0.15 -6.45 -9.23
CA LEU A 111 1.13 -7.16 -8.41
C LEU A 111 0.44 -8.09 -7.40
N LEU A 112 -0.56 -7.61 -6.67
CA LEU A 112 -1.31 -8.41 -5.68
C LEU A 112 -2.01 -9.62 -6.33
N MET A 113 -2.68 -9.40 -7.45
CA MET A 113 -3.31 -10.49 -8.23
C MET A 113 -2.27 -11.47 -8.74
N SER A 114 -1.14 -10.98 -9.25
CA SER A 114 -0.05 -11.83 -9.74
C SER A 114 0.54 -12.68 -8.62
N MET A 115 0.77 -12.10 -7.45
CA MET A 115 1.25 -12.80 -6.27
C MET A 115 0.29 -13.91 -5.84
N GLU A 116 -1.02 -13.62 -5.78
CA GLU A 116 -2.03 -14.63 -5.40
C GLU A 116 -2.14 -15.75 -6.43
N VAL A 117 -2.15 -15.42 -7.73
CA VAL A 117 -2.20 -16.40 -8.82
C VAL A 117 -0.96 -17.29 -8.83
N CYS A 118 0.24 -16.69 -8.75
CA CYS A 118 1.50 -17.43 -8.64
C CYS A 118 1.54 -18.30 -7.39
N GLY A 119 1.17 -17.76 -6.22
CA GLY A 119 1.18 -18.48 -4.96
C GLY A 119 0.25 -19.70 -4.97
N ASN A 120 -0.93 -19.56 -5.58
CA ASN A 120 -1.85 -20.69 -5.78
C ASN A 120 -1.26 -21.77 -6.71
N MET A 121 -0.56 -21.38 -7.78
CA MET A 121 0.10 -22.33 -8.69
C MET A 121 1.27 -23.04 -8.01
N VAL A 122 2.10 -22.32 -7.25
CA VAL A 122 3.14 -22.91 -6.38
C VAL A 122 2.51 -23.92 -5.41
N GLY A 123 1.42 -23.54 -4.75
CA GLY A 123 0.68 -24.41 -3.83
C GLY A 123 0.14 -25.69 -4.47
N LYS A 124 -0.14 -25.66 -5.77
CA LYS A 124 -0.61 -26.80 -6.58
C LYS A 124 0.52 -27.60 -7.25
N GLY A 125 1.79 -27.21 -7.07
CA GLY A 125 2.94 -27.93 -7.59
C GLY A 125 3.26 -27.66 -9.06
N TYR A 126 2.89 -26.49 -9.59
CA TYR A 126 3.32 -26.06 -10.92
C TYR A 126 4.82 -25.74 -10.91
N SER A 127 5.52 -26.01 -12.01
CA SER A 127 6.94 -25.64 -12.17
C SER A 127 7.12 -24.15 -12.43
N LEU A 128 8.36 -23.64 -12.24
CA LEU A 128 8.69 -22.23 -12.51
C LEU A 128 8.36 -21.86 -13.96
N SER A 129 8.78 -22.67 -14.93
CA SER A 129 8.49 -22.42 -16.35
C SER A 129 7.00 -22.45 -16.69
N GLN A 130 6.21 -23.36 -16.09
CA GLN A 130 4.76 -23.37 -16.29
C GLN A 130 4.10 -22.10 -15.75
N ILE A 131 4.53 -21.62 -14.58
CA ILE A 131 4.02 -20.39 -14.00
C ILE A 131 4.40 -19.20 -14.88
N ALA A 132 5.67 -19.09 -15.30
CA ALA A 132 6.15 -18.00 -16.14
C ALA A 132 5.45 -17.94 -17.51
N GLU A 133 5.04 -19.09 -18.06
CA GLU A 133 4.26 -19.14 -19.29
C GLU A 133 2.82 -18.59 -19.09
N ILE A 134 2.20 -18.90 -17.94
CA ILE A 134 0.82 -18.48 -17.63
C ILE A 134 0.77 -16.99 -17.22
N VAL A 135 1.78 -16.49 -16.51
CA VAL A 135 1.90 -15.09 -16.05
C VAL A 135 3.16 -14.42 -16.62
N PRO A 136 3.23 -14.21 -17.95
CA PRO A 136 4.47 -13.77 -18.62
C PRO A 136 4.95 -12.36 -18.26
N TRP A 137 4.16 -11.58 -17.52
CA TRP A 137 4.53 -10.27 -16.99
C TRP A 137 5.17 -10.33 -15.61
N VAL A 138 5.25 -11.51 -14.98
CA VAL A 138 5.95 -11.73 -13.71
C VAL A 138 7.27 -12.42 -14.01
N THR A 139 8.34 -11.92 -13.41
CA THR A 139 9.68 -12.45 -13.68
C THR A 139 9.89 -13.81 -13.02
N LYS A 140 10.82 -14.60 -13.57
CA LYS A 140 11.18 -15.89 -12.96
C LYS A 140 11.80 -15.70 -11.58
N ALA A 141 12.57 -14.64 -11.38
CA ALA A 141 13.09 -14.29 -10.06
C ALA A 141 11.98 -13.97 -9.05
N ASP A 142 10.96 -13.21 -9.43
CA ASP A 142 9.83 -12.88 -8.55
C ASP A 142 9.00 -14.13 -8.19
N ILE A 143 8.73 -15.01 -9.16
CA ILE A 143 8.03 -16.27 -8.91
C ILE A 143 8.82 -17.15 -7.94
N TYR A 144 10.13 -17.27 -8.15
CA TYR A 144 10.99 -18.07 -7.29
C TYR A 144 11.10 -17.47 -5.88
N GLY A 145 11.30 -16.16 -5.77
CA GLY A 145 11.30 -15.44 -4.49
C GLY A 145 9.98 -15.63 -3.72
N LEU A 146 8.84 -15.54 -4.40
CA LEU A 146 7.54 -15.83 -3.80
C LEU A 146 7.46 -17.26 -3.27
N SER A 147 8.00 -18.25 -3.98
CA SER A 147 8.01 -19.64 -3.53
C SER A 147 8.77 -19.82 -2.21
N HIS A 148 9.87 -19.07 -2.02
CA HIS A 148 10.61 -19.00 -0.75
C HIS A 148 9.80 -18.32 0.35
N MET A 149 9.13 -17.21 0.05
CA MET A 149 8.26 -16.51 1.01
C MET A 149 7.13 -17.42 1.52
N LEU A 150 6.58 -18.25 0.63
CA LEU A 150 5.54 -19.24 0.94
C LEU A 150 6.07 -20.51 1.63
N LYS A 151 7.38 -20.59 1.89
CA LYS A 151 8.07 -21.76 2.47
C LYS A 151 7.82 -23.04 1.65
N LYS A 152 7.67 -22.89 0.34
CA LYS A 152 7.48 -23.96 -0.65
C LYS A 152 8.39 -23.67 -1.86
N PRO A 153 9.72 -23.70 -1.68
CA PRO A 153 10.64 -23.36 -2.76
C PRO A 153 10.41 -24.30 -3.95
N LEU A 154 10.31 -23.71 -5.14
CA LEU A 154 10.20 -24.49 -6.37
C LEU A 154 11.53 -25.21 -6.65
N GLU A 155 11.45 -26.44 -7.14
CA GLU A 155 12.62 -27.13 -7.70
C GLU A 155 12.97 -26.51 -9.05
N LEU A 156 14.20 -26.04 -9.19
CA LEU A 156 14.69 -25.39 -10.41
C LEU A 156 15.66 -26.31 -11.15
N THR A 157 15.60 -26.28 -12.47
CA THR A 157 16.68 -26.78 -13.32
C THR A 157 17.92 -25.88 -13.24
N GLU A 158 19.09 -26.38 -13.65
CA GLU A 158 20.32 -25.55 -13.69
C GLU A 158 20.21 -24.34 -14.62
N GLU A 159 19.39 -24.44 -15.67
CA GLU A 159 19.11 -23.34 -16.57
C GLU A 159 18.24 -22.28 -15.90
N GLU A 160 17.12 -22.69 -15.30
CA GLU A 160 16.24 -21.80 -14.54
C GLU A 160 16.96 -21.12 -13.37
N LEU A 161 17.80 -21.84 -12.64
CA LEU A 161 18.57 -21.27 -11.54
C LEU A 161 19.50 -20.14 -12.02
N ARG A 162 20.18 -20.34 -13.16
CA ARG A 162 21.07 -19.32 -13.75
C ARG A 162 20.30 -18.10 -14.23
N GLU A 163 19.12 -18.29 -14.82
CA GLU A 163 18.26 -17.19 -15.24
C GLU A 163 17.82 -16.35 -14.03
N VAL A 164 17.32 -17.01 -12.98
CA VAL A 164 16.89 -16.38 -11.74
C VAL A 164 18.05 -15.63 -11.08
N GLU A 165 19.23 -16.24 -10.97
CA GLU A 165 20.41 -15.63 -10.37
C GLU A 165 20.86 -14.40 -11.17
N THR A 166 20.87 -14.49 -12.51
CA THR A 166 21.26 -13.40 -13.40
C THR A 166 20.32 -12.20 -13.25
N GLU A 167 19.02 -12.47 -13.16
CA GLU A 167 18.01 -11.45 -12.95
C GLU A 167 18.16 -10.79 -11.56
N TYR A 168 18.26 -11.60 -10.50
CA TYR A 168 18.48 -11.10 -9.14
C TYR A 168 19.75 -10.25 -9.02
N LYS A 169 20.87 -10.68 -9.61
CA LYS A 169 22.12 -9.90 -9.59
C LYS A 169 22.01 -8.56 -10.33
N LYS A 170 21.10 -8.45 -11.30
CA LYS A 170 20.84 -7.22 -12.06
C LYS A 170 19.96 -6.24 -11.28
N THR A 171 18.96 -6.72 -10.55
CA THR A 171 17.92 -5.89 -9.91
C THR A 171 18.13 -5.71 -8.41
N GLY A 172 18.78 -6.66 -7.74
CA GLY A 172 18.81 -6.78 -6.28
C GLY A 172 17.49 -7.28 -5.67
N GLU A 173 16.53 -7.69 -6.49
CA GLU A 173 15.18 -8.08 -6.08
C GLU A 173 14.80 -9.47 -6.63
N PRO A 174 13.93 -10.22 -5.94
CA PRO A 174 13.37 -9.92 -4.63
C PRO A 174 14.36 -10.17 -3.47
N VAL A 175 14.36 -9.28 -2.46
CA VAL A 175 15.30 -9.31 -1.29
C VAL A 175 15.44 -10.68 -0.63
N ILE A 176 14.38 -11.50 -0.58
CA ILE A 176 14.44 -12.84 0.03
C ILE A 176 15.46 -13.78 -0.65
N LEU A 177 15.77 -13.54 -1.93
CA LEU A 177 16.76 -14.33 -2.66
C LEU A 177 18.20 -13.99 -2.26
N LYS A 178 18.39 -12.97 -1.43
CA LYS A 178 19.69 -12.65 -0.84
C LYS A 178 20.27 -13.83 -0.06
N GLU A 179 19.47 -14.49 0.76
CA GLU A 179 19.92 -15.66 1.53
C GLU A 179 20.22 -16.86 0.61
N VAL A 180 19.63 -16.89 -0.58
CA VAL A 180 19.83 -17.95 -1.57
C VAL A 180 21.12 -17.72 -2.36
N PHE A 181 21.41 -16.48 -2.77
CA PHE A 181 22.51 -16.17 -3.69
C PHE A 181 23.70 -15.46 -3.04
N ASP A 182 23.52 -14.60 -2.04
CA ASP A 182 24.63 -13.86 -1.41
C ASP A 182 25.34 -14.67 -0.32
N GLU A 183 24.66 -15.62 0.35
CA GLU A 183 25.34 -16.55 1.28
C GLU A 183 26.10 -17.66 0.55
N ALA A 184 25.80 -17.91 -0.73
CA ALA A 184 26.54 -18.85 -1.57
C ALA A 184 27.96 -18.35 -1.91
N ASP A 185 28.15 -17.03 -1.97
CA ASP A 185 29.46 -16.41 -2.27
C ASP A 185 30.40 -16.35 -1.06
N LYS A 186 29.89 -16.45 0.18
CA LYS A 186 30.72 -16.46 1.41
C LYS A 186 31.32 -17.82 1.79
N LYS A 187 30.94 -18.90 1.10
CA LYS A 187 31.48 -20.26 1.34
C LYS A 187 32.63 -20.63 0.39
N LYS A 188 33.15 -19.68 -0.39
CA LYS A 188 34.22 -19.89 -1.38
C LYS A 188 35.60 -19.35 -0.98
N ASP A 189 35.78 -18.87 0.27
CA ASP A 189 37.08 -18.45 0.82
C ASP A 189 37.67 -19.49 1.80
#